data_AF-A0A7C3XRY8-F1
#
_entry.id   AF-A0A7C3XRY8-F1
#
_cell.length_a   1.000
_cell.length_b   1.000
_cell.length_c   1.000
_cell.angle_alpha   90.00
_cell.angle_beta   90.00
_cell.angle_gamma   90.00
#
_symmetry.space_group_name_H-M   'P 1'
#
loop_
_entity.id
_entity.type
_entity.pdbx_description
1 polymer ?
#
loop_
_entity_poly.entity_id
_entity_poly.type
_entity_poly.pdbx_seq_one_letter_code
_entity_poly.pdbx_strand_id
1 'polypeptide(L)'
;MKVINDPKASKVLATKTPLGVIHAIHVGSIIAPNPNTIAFAAVLMKETSKNLEEMKRKGELASILVILGMEAYQIRVNIKSYETSGPIYEKLSEEIKKLGLKVRGVWITEPAEIWNQSASYEAGKRIA
;
A
#
# COMPACT_ATOMS: atom_id res chain seq x y z
N MET A 1 6.87 5.74 9.46
CA MET A 1 6.75 6.69 8.32
C MET A 1 8.02 6.86 7.51
N LYS A 2 9.22 6.96 8.12
CA LYS A 2 10.48 7.18 7.36
C LYS A 2 10.72 6.10 6.28
N VAL A 3 10.71 4.82 6.65
CA VAL A 3 10.99 3.71 5.73
C VAL A 3 9.99 3.63 4.58
N ILE A 4 8.68 3.73 4.84
CA ILE A 4 7.64 3.66 3.79
C ILE A 4 7.67 4.84 2.81
N ASN A 5 8.12 6.02 3.25
CA ASN A 5 8.22 7.20 2.39
C ASN A 5 9.60 7.36 1.73
N ASP A 6 10.56 6.50 2.05
CA ASP A 6 11.87 6.53 1.40
C ASP A 6 11.70 6.11 -0.08
N PRO A 7 12.20 6.91 -1.05
CA PRO A 7 12.10 6.57 -2.47
C PRO A 7 12.90 5.34 -2.86
N LYS A 8 13.88 4.91 -2.05
CA LYS A 8 14.66 3.68 -2.26
C LYS A 8 13.99 2.44 -1.69
N ALA A 9 12.92 2.60 -0.89
CA ALA A 9 12.23 1.46 -0.31
C ALA A 9 11.43 0.70 -1.36
N SER A 10 11.60 -0.62 -1.41
CA SER A 10 10.74 -1.51 -2.18
C SER A 10 9.45 -1.76 -1.42
N LYS A 11 8.31 -1.71 -2.13
CA LYS A 11 6.98 -1.77 -1.52
C LYS A 11 6.15 -2.80 -2.27
N VAL A 12 5.74 -3.85 -1.59
CA VAL A 12 4.95 -4.95 -2.14
C VAL A 12 3.57 -4.92 -1.50
N LEU A 13 2.53 -4.86 -2.32
CA LEU A 13 1.15 -4.97 -1.89
C LEU A 13 0.64 -6.38 -2.20
N ALA A 14 0.22 -7.10 -1.16
CA ALA A 14 -0.49 -8.36 -1.25
C ALA A 14 -1.99 -8.14 -0.97
N THR A 15 -2.81 -8.64 -1.89
CA THR A 15 -4.27 -8.67 -1.82
C THR A 15 -4.76 -10.09 -1.98
N LYS A 16 -6.04 -10.33 -1.71
CA LYS A 16 -6.69 -11.62 -1.89
C LYS A 16 -7.69 -11.53 -3.04
N THR A 17 -7.59 -12.47 -3.98
CA THR A 17 -8.58 -12.62 -5.05
C THR A 17 -9.93 -13.09 -4.47
N PRO A 18 -11.05 -12.94 -5.19
CA PRO A 18 -12.35 -13.45 -4.75
C PRO A 18 -12.37 -14.96 -4.43
N LEU A 19 -11.46 -15.74 -5.03
CA LEU A 19 -11.28 -17.18 -4.80
C LEU A 19 -10.38 -17.51 -3.61
N GLY A 20 -9.88 -16.51 -2.90
CA GLY A 20 -9.00 -16.71 -1.73
C GLY A 20 -7.51 -16.82 -2.06
N VAL A 21 -7.11 -16.76 -3.34
CA VAL A 21 -5.70 -16.82 -3.76
C VAL A 21 -5.01 -15.48 -3.52
N ILE A 22 -3.76 -15.49 -3.04
CA ILE A 22 -2.97 -14.28 -2.82
C ILE A 22 -2.45 -13.72 -4.14
N HIS A 23 -2.61 -12.42 -4.33
CA HIS A 23 -2.11 -11.65 -5.47
C HIS A 23 -1.18 -10.55 -4.94
N ALA A 24 0.11 -10.61 -5.28
CA ALA A 24 1.13 -9.69 -4.82
C ALA A 24 1.76 -8.91 -5.98
N ILE A 25 1.95 -7.60 -5.81
CA ILE A 25 2.57 -6.73 -6.80
C ILE A 25 3.52 -5.73 -6.15
N HIS A 26 4.51 -5.25 -6.91
CA HIS A 26 5.30 -4.09 -6.51
C HIS A 26 4.51 -2.79 -6.78
N VAL A 27 4.48 -1.87 -5.81
CA VAL A 27 3.75 -0.60 -5.89
C VAL A 27 4.63 0.55 -5.40
N GLY A 28 5.38 1.17 -6.31
CA GLY A 28 6.28 2.28 -5.97
C GLY A 28 5.58 3.55 -5.47
N SER A 29 4.31 3.74 -5.81
CA SER A 29 3.51 4.93 -5.44
C SER A 29 2.96 4.92 -4.01
N ILE A 30 3.24 3.87 -3.22
CA ILE A 30 2.82 3.79 -1.81
C ILE A 30 3.51 4.90 -0.99
N ILE A 31 2.70 5.69 -0.31
CA ILE A 31 3.11 6.74 0.63
C ILE A 31 2.27 6.66 1.93
N ALA A 32 2.82 7.17 3.02
CA ALA A 32 2.12 7.44 4.26
C ALA A 32 2.15 8.94 4.56
N PRO A 33 1.13 9.71 4.14
CA PRO A 33 1.11 11.16 4.38
C PRO A 33 1.01 11.52 5.87
N ASN A 34 0.44 10.64 6.70
CA ASN A 34 0.37 10.76 8.16
C ASN A 34 0.33 9.35 8.79
N PRO A 35 0.43 9.20 10.13
CA PRO A 35 0.47 7.88 10.78
C PRO A 35 -0.76 7.00 10.57
N ASN A 36 -1.93 7.59 10.30
CA ASN A 36 -3.21 6.89 10.18
C ASN A 36 -3.65 6.69 8.72
N THR A 37 -2.78 7.01 7.76
CA THR A 37 -3.15 6.98 6.34
C THR A 37 -2.00 6.41 5.53
N ILE A 38 -2.29 5.41 4.71
CA ILE A 38 -1.44 4.93 3.63
C ILE A 38 -2.22 5.05 2.33
N ALA A 39 -1.59 5.64 1.32
CA ALA A 39 -2.19 5.90 0.02
C ALA A 39 -1.32 5.39 -1.12
N PHE A 40 -1.93 4.98 -2.23
CA PHE A 40 -1.21 4.61 -3.45
C PHE A 40 -2.03 4.82 -4.72
N ALA A 41 -1.34 5.20 -5.79
CA ALA A 41 -1.95 5.49 -7.07
C ALA A 41 -2.26 4.22 -7.87
N ALA A 42 -3.52 4.08 -8.30
CA ALA A 42 -3.94 3.06 -9.25
C ALA A 42 -3.60 3.49 -10.68
N VAL A 43 -2.50 2.98 -11.22
CA VAL A 43 -2.04 3.27 -12.60
C VAL A 43 -2.34 2.07 -13.52
N LEU A 44 -1.71 0.92 -13.25
CA LEU A 44 -1.85 -0.34 -13.99
C LEU A 44 -2.36 -1.49 -13.10
N MET A 45 -3.22 -1.17 -12.12
CA MET A 45 -3.62 -2.06 -11.04
C MET A 45 -5.03 -2.63 -11.23
N LYS A 46 -5.38 -3.12 -12.43
CA LYS A 46 -6.76 -3.58 -12.74
C LYS A 46 -7.23 -4.70 -11.80
N GLU A 47 -6.45 -5.78 -11.71
CA GLU A 47 -6.78 -6.93 -10.86
C GLU A 47 -6.72 -6.57 -9.38
N THR A 48 -5.64 -5.90 -8.97
CA THR A 48 -5.46 -5.47 -7.59
C THR A 48 -6.58 -4.54 -7.11
N SER A 49 -7.08 -3.63 -7.96
CA SER A 49 -8.19 -2.74 -7.59
C SER A 49 -9.50 -3.51 -7.40
N LYS A 50 -9.80 -4.49 -8.25
CA LYS A 50 -10.95 -5.39 -8.06
C LYS A 50 -10.85 -6.17 -6.74
N ASN A 51 -9.66 -6.67 -6.41
CA ASN A 51 -9.42 -7.34 -5.15
C ASN A 51 -9.64 -6.39 -3.96
N LEU A 52 -9.13 -5.16 -4.02
CA LEU A 52 -9.30 -4.17 -2.96
C LEU A 52 -10.77 -3.77 -2.77
N GLU A 53 -11.55 -3.64 -3.84
CA GLU A 53 -13.00 -3.39 -3.76
C GLU A 53 -13.72 -4.52 -3.01
N GLU A 54 -13.42 -5.77 -3.36
CA GLU A 54 -14.04 -6.94 -2.75
C GLU A 54 -13.62 -7.14 -1.29
N MET A 55 -12.33 -6.98 -1.01
CA MET A 55 -11.77 -7.04 0.34
C MET A 55 -12.37 -5.93 1.22
N LYS A 56 -12.52 -4.70 0.69
CA LYS A 56 -13.21 -3.60 1.37
C LYS A 56 -14.64 -4.00 1.74
N ARG A 57 -15.39 -4.57 0.79
CA ARG A 57 -16.78 -5.02 1.00
C ARG A 57 -16.88 -6.07 2.10
N LYS A 58 -15.88 -6.96 2.20
CA LYS A 58 -15.81 -8.04 3.19
C LYS A 58 -15.16 -7.64 4.53
N GLY A 59 -14.64 -6.42 4.66
CA GLY A 59 -13.89 -6.00 5.84
C GLY A 59 -12.55 -6.72 6.01
N GLU A 60 -11.93 -7.14 4.91
CA GLU A 60 -10.65 -7.86 4.91
C GLU A 60 -9.46 -6.90 4.84
N LEU A 61 -8.33 -7.33 5.44
CA LEU A 61 -7.10 -6.57 5.44
C LEU A 61 -6.25 -6.88 4.20
N ALA A 62 -5.72 -5.84 3.57
CA ALA A 62 -4.60 -5.98 2.64
C ALA A 62 -3.26 -5.95 3.41
N SER A 63 -2.18 -6.42 2.80
CA SER A 63 -0.86 -6.46 3.43
C SER A 63 0.16 -5.73 2.57
N ILE A 64 0.86 -4.77 3.16
CA ILE A 64 1.95 -4.02 2.53
C ILE A 64 3.26 -4.45 3.19
N LEU A 65 4.20 -4.98 2.43
CA LEU A 65 5.58 -5.19 2.87
C LEU A 65 6.45 -4.04 2.35
N VAL A 66 7.15 -3.37 3.25
CA VAL A 66 8.11 -2.30 2.93
C VAL A 66 9.50 -2.80 3.29
N ILE A 67 10.47 -2.63 2.40
CA ILE A 67 11.85 -3.10 2.55
C ILE A 67 12.83 -1.98 2.22
N LEU A 68 13.78 -1.70 3.11
CA LEU A 68 14.88 -0.75 2.93
C LEU A 68 16.16 -1.33 3.55
N GLY A 69 17.04 -1.90 2.72
CA GLY A 69 18.23 -2.58 3.22
C GLY A 69 17.87 -3.75 4.15
N MET A 70 18.30 -3.70 5.41
CA MET A 70 17.98 -4.71 6.43
C MET A 70 16.68 -4.41 7.19
N GLU A 71 16.11 -3.21 7.05
CA GLU A 71 14.84 -2.84 7.65
C GLU A 71 13.68 -3.34 6.78
N ALA A 72 12.73 -4.05 7.40
CA ALA A 72 11.51 -4.44 6.73
C ALA A 72 10.32 -4.47 7.69
N TYR A 73 9.16 -4.06 7.19
CA TYR A 73 7.92 -3.99 7.97
C TYR A 73 6.74 -4.45 7.14
N GLN A 74 5.94 -5.35 7.71
CA GLN A 74 4.62 -5.67 7.17
C GLN A 74 3.59 -4.79 7.86
N ILE A 75 2.80 -4.07 7.07
CA ILE A 75 1.70 -3.25 7.51
C ILE A 75 0.42 -3.88 6.97
N ARG A 76 -0.43 -4.40 7.84
CA ARG A 76 -1.78 -4.84 7.45
C ARG A 76 -2.69 -3.63 7.51
N VAL A 77 -3.50 -3.42 6.49
CA VAL A 77 -4.28 -2.19 6.32
C VAL A 77 -5.75 -2.47 6.07
N ASN A 78 -6.61 -1.65 6.69
CA ASN A 78 -8.02 -1.52 6.35
C ASN A 78 -8.15 -0.72 5.06
N ILE A 79 -9.03 -1.15 4.16
CA ILE A 79 -9.27 -0.47 2.89
C ILE A 79 -10.41 0.54 3.09
N LYS A 80 -10.15 1.84 2.87
CA LYS A 80 -11.08 2.92 3.25
C LYS A 80 -11.82 3.49 2.05
N SER A 81 -11.12 4.07 1.07
CA SER A 81 -11.74 4.74 -0.09
C SER A 81 -10.91 4.56 -1.36
N TYR A 82 -11.58 4.78 -2.50
CA TYR A 82 -10.95 4.99 -3.79
C TYR A 82 -11.31 6.40 -4.25
N GLU A 83 -10.31 7.25 -4.41
CA GLU A 83 -10.49 8.68 -4.64
C GLU A 83 -10.00 9.07 -6.02
N THR A 84 -10.80 9.85 -6.74
CA THR A 84 -10.49 10.35 -8.09
C THR A 84 -10.26 11.87 -8.13
N SER A 85 -10.20 12.50 -6.95
CA SER A 85 -10.00 13.94 -6.76
C SER A 85 -9.50 14.20 -5.34
N GLY A 86 -8.99 15.41 -5.09
CA GLY A 86 -8.54 15.85 -3.77
C GLY A 86 -7.02 15.81 -3.59
N PRO A 87 -6.50 16.31 -2.45
CA PRO A 87 -5.09 16.67 -2.34
C PRO A 87 -4.10 15.52 -2.54
N ILE A 88 -4.43 14.32 -2.04
CA ILE A 88 -3.57 13.13 -2.21
C ILE A 88 -3.60 12.65 -3.67
N TYR A 89 -4.79 12.64 -4.29
CA TYR A 89 -4.96 12.30 -5.71
C TYR A 89 -4.20 13.26 -6.61
N GLU A 90 -4.32 14.56 -6.39
CA GLU A 90 -3.66 15.61 -7.17
C GLU A 90 -2.14 15.46 -7.08
N LYS A 91 -1.61 15.35 -5.85
CA LYS A 91 -0.18 15.17 -5.60
C LYS A 91 0.37 13.92 -6.29
N LEU A 92 -0.28 12.76 -6.12
CA LEU A 92 0.19 11.53 -6.76
C LEU A 92 0.03 11.57 -8.29
N SER A 93 -1.01 12.21 -8.79
CA SER A 93 -1.21 12.39 -10.23
C SER A 93 -0.11 13.23 -10.86
N GLU A 94 0.29 14.33 -10.22
CA GLU A 94 1.38 15.18 -10.69
C GLU A 94 2.72 14.42 -10.74
N GLU A 95 3.07 13.68 -9.68
CA GLU A 95 4.31 12.91 -9.64
C GLU A 95 4.34 11.80 -10.68
N ILE A 96 3.25 11.05 -10.82
CA ILE A 96 3.16 9.94 -11.78
C ILE A 96 3.11 10.45 -13.23
N LYS A 97 2.54 11.64 -13.47
CA LYS A 97 2.54 12.28 -14.79
C LYS A 97 3.94 12.59 -15.28
N LYS A 98 4.89 12.94 -14.40
CA LYS A 98 6.32 13.14 -14.75
C LYS A 98 6.97 11.88 -15.33
N LEU A 99 6.40 10.70 -15.04
CA LEU A 99 6.84 9.41 -15.57
C LEU A 99 6.11 9.01 -16.87
N GLY A 100 5.27 9.88 -17.44
CA GLY A 100 4.48 9.59 -18.64
C GLY A 100 3.28 8.67 -18.38
N LEU A 101 2.90 8.47 -17.12
CA LEU A 101 1.82 7.58 -16.72
C LEU A 101 0.58 8.36 -16.25
N LYS A 102 -0.59 7.70 -16.29
CA LYS A 102 -1.87 8.30 -15.87
C LYS A 102 -2.44 7.57 -14.66
N VAL A 103 -2.70 8.31 -13.59
CA VAL A 103 -3.43 7.83 -12.41
C VAL A 103 -4.92 7.73 -12.75
N ARG A 104 -5.55 6.61 -12.38
CA ARG A 104 -6.99 6.37 -12.52
C ARG A 104 -7.77 6.74 -11.25
N GLY A 105 -7.09 6.69 -10.12
CA GLY A 105 -7.57 7.03 -8.79
C GLY A 105 -6.51 6.65 -7.76
N VAL A 106 -6.78 6.93 -6.50
CA VAL A 106 -5.91 6.65 -5.36
C VAL A 106 -6.67 5.80 -4.37
N TRP A 107 -6.06 4.69 -3.96
CA TRP A 107 -6.55 3.90 -2.84
C TRP A 107 -6.08 4.53 -1.54
N ILE A 108 -7.02 4.76 -0.62
CA ILE A 108 -6.75 5.20 0.74
C ILE A 108 -6.99 4.03 1.69
N THR A 109 -6.04 3.82 2.58
CA THR A 109 -6.03 2.74 3.55
C THR A 109 -5.57 3.26 4.91
N GLU A 110 -5.92 2.53 5.95
CA GLU A 110 -5.55 2.85 7.34
C GLU A 110 -4.78 1.66 7.94
N PRO A 111 -3.62 1.87 8.58
CA PRO A 111 -2.90 0.81 9.28
C PRO A 111 -3.75 0.15 10.37
N ALA A 112 -3.77 -1.18 10.38
CA ALA A 112 -4.43 -2.00 11.40
C ALA A 112 -3.41 -2.71 12.30
N GLU A 113 -2.34 -3.22 11.70
CA GLU A 113 -1.26 -3.90 12.42
C GLU A 113 0.08 -3.61 11.75
N ILE A 114 1.14 -3.53 12.54
CA ILE A 114 2.51 -3.40 12.06
C ILE A 114 3.34 -4.53 12.66
N TRP A 115 4.05 -5.24 11.79
CA TRP A 115 4.90 -6.36 12.14
C TRP A 115 6.33 -6.07 11.69
N ASN A 116 7.29 -6.28 12.57
CA ASN A 116 8.70 -6.20 12.24
C ASN A 116 9.09 -7.42 11.39
N GLN A 117 9.61 -7.18 10.20
CA GLN A 117 10.12 -8.20 9.27
C GLN A 117 11.60 -7.99 8.95
N SER A 118 12.26 -7.07 9.68
CA SER A 118 13.67 -6.73 9.49
C SER A 118 14.55 -7.93 9.79
N ALA A 119 15.70 -8.02 9.12
CA ALA A 119 16.70 -9.06 9.35
C ALA A 119 17.36 -8.88 10.73
N SER A 120 16.67 -9.31 11.78
CA SER A 120 16.98 -9.10 13.19
C SER A 120 16.34 -10.20 14.06
N TYR A 121 16.76 -10.32 15.33
CA TYR A 121 16.13 -11.23 16.30
C TYR A 121 14.68 -10.87 16.64
N GLU A 122 14.24 -9.66 16.31
CA GLU A 122 12.86 -9.20 16.52
C GLU A 122 11.94 -9.46 15.32
N ALA A 123 12.42 -10.16 14.29
CA ALA A 123 11.63 -10.53 13.11
C ALA A 123 10.39 -11.35 13.51
N GLY A 124 9.27 -11.09 12.82
CA GLY A 124 8.00 -11.75 13.04
C GLY A 124 7.20 -11.24 14.24
N LYS A 125 7.67 -10.21 14.97
CA LYS A 125 6.95 -9.64 16.11
C LYS A 125 6.03 -8.51 15.67
N ARG A 126 4.81 -8.48 16.23
CA ARG A 126 3.91 -7.33 16.12
C ARG A 126 4.44 -6.18 16.98
N ILE A 127 4.45 -4.97 16.43
CA ILE A 127 4.98 -3.76 17.07
C ILE A 127 3.95 -2.62 17.19
N ALA A 128 2.83 -2.71 16.45
CA ALA A 128 1.63 -1.89 16.62
C ALA A 128 0.40 -2.65 16.09
#